data_AF-A0A5C1Y7V3-F1
#
_entry.id   AF-A0A5C1Y7V3-F1
#
_cell.length_a   1.000
_cell.length_b   1.000
_cell.length_c   1.000
_cell.angle_alpha   90.00
_cell.angle_beta   90.00
_cell.angle_gamma   90.00
#
_symmetry.space_group_name_H-M   'P 1'
#
loop_
_entity.id
_entity.type
_entity.pdbx_description
1 polymer ?
#
loop_
_entity_poly.entity_id
_entity_poly.type
_entity_poly.pdbx_seq_one_letter_code
_entity_poly.pdbx_strand_id
1 'polypeptide(L)'
;MDGAADRARPTLRIARHRAALAHRRARHRRGGGHPARAAAAVAAVGRRGARRRSHRPHHALHPHEGNPRMTQTTPAGTAGTIALDGPAIELRDVTIQYERPGEEPLAIVADYDLTLTRGTLHCLAGRSGSGKTSILRVAAGLVPPTSGQVNWEGLEITGLADNVITAKRRKHIGYLDQRGNLLPGLTALENVLLPALPDRQTRQLARRARDLLEQLGVAGRSGHYPDRLSGGERQRVAFARALLLNPAVIMADEPTASLDRASADALIRMLRTLADTGHAVLVASHDAHLIDAADARTHLA
;
A
#
# COMPACT_ATOMS: atom_id res chain seq x y z
N MET A 1 -27.59 17.36 -69.90
CA MET A 1 -29.00 16.94 -70.00
C MET A 1 -29.17 15.92 -68.90
N ASP A 2 -29.55 16.38 -67.71
CA ASP A 2 -29.40 15.59 -66.50
C ASP A 2 -30.78 15.46 -65.86
N GLY A 3 -31.38 14.29 -66.04
CA GLY A 3 -32.76 14.02 -65.68
C GLY A 3 -32.90 13.26 -64.36
N ALA A 4 -34.01 13.55 -63.67
CA ALA A 4 -34.75 12.69 -62.73
C ALA A 4 -33.96 12.03 -61.56
N ALA A 5 -34.26 12.33 -60.28
CA ALA A 5 -35.46 11.90 -59.53
C ALA A 5 -35.49 10.37 -59.25
N ASP A 6 -36.05 9.84 -58.15
CA ASP A 6 -37.10 10.40 -57.27
C ASP A 6 -37.05 9.87 -55.82
N ARG A 7 -37.89 10.44 -54.94
CA ARG A 7 -38.40 10.00 -53.60
C ARG A 7 -37.93 8.67 -52.97
N ALA A 8 -37.65 8.73 -51.64
CA ALA A 8 -38.33 7.90 -50.63
C ALA A 8 -38.25 8.42 -49.17
N ARG A 9 -39.35 8.23 -48.42
CA ARG A 9 -39.52 8.13 -46.94
C ARG A 9 -40.45 6.91 -46.73
N PRO A 10 -40.46 6.11 -45.62
CA PRO A 10 -40.63 6.53 -44.20
C PRO A 10 -39.48 5.95 -43.30
N THR A 11 -39.55 5.45 -42.05
CA THR A 11 -40.63 5.06 -41.09
C THR A 11 -40.12 5.11 -39.62
N LEU A 12 -40.96 4.73 -38.64
CA LEU A 12 -40.72 4.85 -37.18
C LEU A 12 -41.18 3.59 -36.41
N ARG A 13 -40.42 3.10 -35.40
CA ARG A 13 -40.83 2.39 -34.14
C ARG A 13 -39.59 1.88 -33.36
N ILE A 14 -39.40 2.18 -32.06
CA ILE A 14 -39.87 1.47 -30.82
C ILE A 14 -39.18 0.08 -30.63
N ALA A 15 -38.59 -0.33 -29.49
CA ALA A 15 -38.76 0.05 -28.06
C ALA A 15 -37.44 0.01 -27.23
N ARG A 16 -37.23 0.87 -26.22
CA ARG A 16 -37.44 0.70 -24.75
C ARG A 16 -36.63 -0.38 -23.99
N HIS A 17 -35.63 0.04 -23.21
CA HIS A 17 -35.59 -0.22 -21.75
C HIS A 17 -34.67 0.75 -21.00
N ARG A 18 -35.23 1.58 -20.09
CA ARG A 18 -34.48 2.38 -19.09
C ARG A 18 -35.41 2.87 -17.98
N ALA A 19 -34.85 3.13 -16.80
CA ALA A 19 -35.44 3.70 -15.59
C ALA A 19 -36.36 2.81 -14.72
N ALA A 20 -35.94 2.62 -13.47
CA ALA A 20 -36.77 2.37 -12.30
C ALA A 20 -36.02 2.89 -11.04
N LEU A 21 -36.76 3.12 -9.95
CA LEU A 21 -36.24 3.42 -8.60
C LEU A 21 -35.48 4.77 -8.40
N ALA A 22 -36.19 5.87 -8.64
CA ALA A 22 -36.05 7.09 -7.84
C ALA A 22 -37.40 7.40 -7.15
N HIS A 23 -37.37 8.27 -6.12
CA HIS A 23 -38.49 8.74 -5.28
C HIS A 23 -39.18 7.72 -4.34
N ARG A 24 -38.85 7.84 -3.03
CA ARG A 24 -39.87 7.79 -1.96
C ARG A 24 -39.46 8.59 -0.70
N ARG A 25 -39.73 9.90 -0.76
CA ARG A 25 -39.90 10.83 0.37
C ARG A 25 -41.07 11.76 -0.02
N ALA A 26 -41.99 12.15 0.84
CA ALA A 26 -42.30 11.76 2.22
C ALA A 26 -43.74 12.22 2.56
N ARG A 27 -44.31 11.81 3.71
CA ARG A 27 -45.26 12.62 4.52
C ARG A 27 -45.55 11.97 5.89
N HIS A 28 -45.33 12.76 6.95
CA HIS A 28 -46.09 12.89 8.23
C HIS A 28 -46.57 11.69 9.07
N ARG A 29 -46.74 11.79 10.41
CA ARG A 29 -46.18 12.64 11.50
C ARG A 29 -46.73 12.15 12.87
N ARG A 30 -46.06 12.50 13.99
CA ARG A 30 -46.48 12.38 15.42
C ARG A 30 -46.27 10.99 16.09
N GLY A 31 -46.14 11.03 17.42
CA GLY A 31 -45.72 9.93 18.30
C GLY A 31 -44.19 9.79 18.38
N GLY A 32 -43.49 9.97 19.50
CA GLY A 32 -43.91 10.40 20.84
C GLY A 32 -43.65 9.33 21.91
N GLY A 33 -42.45 9.32 22.51
CA GLY A 33 -42.10 8.38 23.60
C GLY A 33 -40.61 8.10 23.77
N HIS A 34 -40.01 8.71 24.79
CA HIS A 34 -38.77 8.28 25.46
C HIS A 34 -39.05 8.35 26.98
N PRO A 35 -38.26 7.70 27.87
CA PRO A 35 -37.17 6.73 27.63
C PRO A 35 -37.41 5.39 28.36
N ALA A 36 -36.45 4.44 28.30
CA ALA A 36 -35.83 3.77 29.46
C ALA A 36 -35.14 2.43 29.12
N ARG A 37 -33.99 2.18 29.78
CA ARG A 37 -33.30 0.89 29.98
C ARG A 37 -32.76 0.18 28.71
N ALA A 38 -31.70 -0.64 28.78
CA ALA A 38 -30.86 -1.02 29.93
C ALA A 38 -29.36 -0.90 29.60
N ALA A 39 -28.54 -0.60 30.61
CA ALA A 39 -27.09 -0.73 30.56
C ALA A 39 -26.62 -1.54 31.78
N ALA A 40 -26.08 -2.74 31.54
CA ALA A 40 -25.41 -3.63 32.48
C ALA A 40 -24.80 -4.81 31.66
N ALA A 41 -23.73 -5.49 32.06
CA ALA A 41 -22.90 -5.34 33.26
C ALA A 41 -21.40 -5.50 32.91
N VAL A 42 -20.54 -4.98 33.79
CA VAL A 42 -19.10 -5.28 33.85
C VAL A 42 -18.79 -5.74 35.28
N ALA A 43 -17.73 -6.54 35.42
CA ALA A 43 -17.11 -7.00 36.66
C ALA A 43 -17.81 -8.12 37.45
N ALA A 44 -17.11 -9.26 37.52
CA ALA A 44 -16.97 -10.05 38.74
C ALA A 44 -15.51 -10.55 38.81
N VAL A 45 -14.81 -10.28 39.91
CA VAL A 45 -13.42 -10.74 40.13
C VAL A 45 -13.44 -11.89 41.13
N GLY A 46 -12.88 -13.04 40.75
CA GLY A 46 -12.71 -14.21 41.61
C GLY A 46 -11.23 -14.64 41.67
N ARG A 47 -10.68 -14.82 42.88
CA ARG A 47 -9.27 -15.20 43.12
C ARG A 47 -9.16 -16.65 43.62
N ARG A 48 -7.91 -17.16 43.58
CA ARG A 48 -7.34 -18.38 44.20
C ARG A 48 -7.30 -19.61 43.26
N GLY A 49 -6.22 -20.40 43.23
CA GLY A 49 -5.00 -20.29 44.05
C GLY A 49 -3.79 -21.11 43.59
N ALA A 50 -2.69 -20.92 44.32
CA ALA A 50 -1.33 -21.31 43.98
C ALA A 50 -1.00 -22.82 43.92
N ARG A 51 0.12 -23.14 43.25
CA ARG A 51 1.18 -24.03 43.79
C ARG A 51 2.56 -23.72 43.17
N ARG A 52 3.64 -24.03 43.91
CA ARG A 52 5.07 -23.82 43.59
C ARG A 52 5.83 -25.16 43.60
N ARG A 53 6.92 -25.27 42.83
CA ARG A 53 8.21 -25.98 43.12
C ARG A 53 9.14 -25.90 41.87
N SER A 54 10.28 -25.19 41.93
CA SER A 54 11.68 -25.68 42.12
C SER A 54 12.22 -26.56 40.97
N HIS A 55 13.31 -26.23 40.24
CA HIS A 55 14.76 -26.22 40.65
C HIS A 55 15.23 -27.57 41.25
N ARG A 56 16.38 -28.18 40.89
CA ARG A 56 17.62 -27.77 40.15
C ARG A 56 18.28 -29.00 39.42
N PRO A 57 19.43 -28.89 38.69
CA PRO A 57 19.99 -29.94 37.81
C PRO A 57 21.12 -30.81 38.43
N HIS A 58 21.69 -31.76 37.66
CA HIS A 58 22.88 -32.58 37.97
C HIS A 58 23.85 -32.72 36.77
N HIS A 59 25.09 -33.18 37.00
CA HIS A 59 26.24 -33.05 36.08
C HIS A 59 27.29 -34.18 36.26
N ALA A 60 27.66 -34.92 35.18
CA ALA A 60 28.80 -35.88 35.02
C ALA A 60 28.91 -36.28 33.51
N LEU A 61 30.01 -36.65 32.82
CA LEU A 61 31.44 -37.00 33.08
C LEU A 61 31.73 -38.51 33.39
N HIS A 62 32.71 -39.22 32.78
CA HIS A 62 33.69 -38.88 31.70
C HIS A 62 33.81 -39.92 30.50
N PRO A 63 34.70 -40.95 30.42
CA PRO A 63 35.38 -41.25 29.12
C PRO A 63 35.57 -42.73 28.64
N HIS A 64 35.81 -42.93 27.33
CA HIS A 64 36.86 -43.82 26.76
C HIS A 64 37.16 -43.54 25.26
N GLU A 65 38.27 -44.06 24.73
CA GLU A 65 38.72 -43.96 23.32
C GLU A 65 37.95 -44.89 22.35
N GLY A 66 38.09 -44.86 21.01
CA GLY A 66 39.05 -44.14 20.15
C GLY A 66 38.81 -44.25 18.61
N ASN A 67 39.78 -43.73 17.84
CA ASN A 67 39.91 -43.59 16.36
C ASN A 67 39.58 -44.86 15.50
N PRO A 68 39.42 -44.80 14.14
CA PRO A 68 39.82 -43.70 13.25
C PRO A 68 38.89 -43.24 12.09
N ARG A 69 39.12 -41.98 11.70
CA ARG A 69 38.96 -41.33 10.38
C ARG A 69 38.36 -42.15 9.21
N MET A 70 37.26 -41.64 8.65
CA MET A 70 37.07 -41.54 7.19
C MET A 70 36.61 -40.11 6.83
N THR A 71 36.96 -39.66 5.63
CA THR A 71 36.73 -38.29 5.16
C THR A 71 35.29 -38.07 4.69
N GLN A 72 34.62 -37.07 5.25
CA GLN A 72 33.53 -36.37 4.57
C GLN A 72 33.86 -34.87 4.57
N THR A 73 34.06 -34.32 3.38
CA THR A 73 34.34 -32.89 3.19
C THR A 73 33.03 -32.12 3.31
N THR A 74 32.62 -31.82 4.55
CA THR A 74 31.51 -30.92 4.80
C THR A 74 31.84 -29.56 4.15
N PRO A 75 31.07 -29.07 3.17
CA PRO A 75 31.20 -27.68 2.77
C PRO A 75 30.88 -26.85 4.01
N ALA A 76 31.80 -25.98 4.43
CA ALA A 76 31.58 -25.09 5.54
C ALA A 76 30.49 -24.09 5.16
N GLY A 77 29.24 -24.49 5.39
CA GLY A 77 28.08 -23.64 5.33
C GLY A 77 28.18 -22.62 6.45
N THR A 78 29.00 -21.60 6.24
CA THR A 78 28.97 -20.36 7.00
C THR A 78 27.52 -19.95 7.06
N ALA A 79 26.93 -20.02 8.26
CA ALA A 79 25.59 -19.52 8.51
C ALA A 79 25.68 -18.01 8.41
N GLY A 80 25.67 -17.51 7.17
CA GLY A 80 25.78 -16.10 6.87
C GLY A 80 24.66 -15.39 7.59
N THR A 81 25.02 -14.52 8.53
CA THR A 81 24.19 -13.38 8.87
C THR A 81 23.81 -12.74 7.55
N ILE A 82 22.55 -12.88 7.13
CA ILE A 82 22.06 -12.23 5.90
C ILE A 82 22.06 -10.75 6.23
N ALA A 83 23.15 -10.08 5.87
CA ALA A 83 23.30 -8.66 6.00
C ALA A 83 22.20 -8.01 5.14
N LEU A 84 21.42 -7.12 5.73
CA LEU A 84 20.31 -6.44 5.04
C LEU A 84 20.83 -5.25 4.21
N ASP A 85 22.01 -5.44 3.64
CA ASP A 85 22.88 -4.43 3.04
C ASP A 85 22.64 -4.30 1.52
N GLY A 86 21.78 -5.16 0.96
CA GLY A 86 21.27 -5.03 -0.40
C GLY A 86 20.18 -3.97 -0.53
N PRO A 87 19.97 -3.42 -1.75
CA PRO A 87 18.89 -2.46 -1.99
C PRO A 87 17.51 -3.09 -1.76
N ALA A 88 16.58 -2.27 -1.26
CA ALA A 88 15.21 -2.68 -1.05
C ALA A 88 14.46 -2.85 -2.38
N ILE A 89 14.65 -1.90 -3.29
CA ILE A 89 14.19 -1.95 -4.68
C ILE A 89 15.36 -1.59 -5.59
N GLU A 90 15.49 -2.29 -6.72
CA GLU A 90 16.48 -1.96 -7.73
C GLU A 90 15.88 -2.11 -9.13
N LEU A 91 15.88 -1.02 -9.90
CA LEU A 91 15.56 -0.97 -11.33
C LEU A 91 16.86 -1.01 -12.13
N ARG A 92 16.94 -1.86 -13.15
CA ARG A 92 18.02 -1.87 -14.15
C ARG A 92 17.46 -1.72 -15.56
N ASP A 93 18.02 -0.81 -16.35
CA ASP A 93 17.69 -0.63 -17.78
C ASP A 93 16.17 -0.50 -18.04
N VAL A 94 15.40 0.07 -17.10
CA VAL A 94 13.94 -0.01 -17.14
C VAL A 94 13.36 0.94 -18.18
N THR A 95 12.75 0.36 -19.20
CA THR A 95 12.01 1.07 -20.25
C THR A 95 10.50 0.86 -20.07
N ILE A 96 9.73 1.94 -20.21
CA ILE A 96 8.26 1.95 -20.08
C ILE A 96 7.67 2.65 -21.30
N GLN A 97 6.97 1.88 -22.13
CA GLN A 97 6.27 2.34 -23.32
C GLN A 97 4.76 2.06 -23.20
N TYR A 98 3.94 2.91 -23.83
CA TYR A 98 2.51 2.64 -24.00
C TYR A 98 2.16 2.54 -25.49
N GLU A 99 1.45 1.46 -25.84
CA GLU A 99 0.88 1.29 -27.18
C GLU A 99 -0.13 2.42 -27.51
N ARG A 100 -0.14 2.84 -28.77
CA ARG A 100 -1.10 3.81 -29.31
C ARG A 100 -1.72 3.24 -30.58
N PRO A 101 -3.06 3.07 -30.67
CA PRO A 101 -3.68 2.46 -31.85
C PRO A 101 -3.42 3.27 -33.13
N GLY A 102 -2.57 2.74 -34.02
CA GLY A 102 -2.20 3.37 -35.28
C GLY A 102 -1.01 4.35 -35.21
N GLU A 103 -0.31 4.43 -34.08
CA GLU A 103 0.90 5.24 -33.90
C GLU A 103 2.03 4.38 -33.28
N GLU A 104 3.28 4.81 -33.42
CA GLU A 104 4.41 4.17 -32.74
C GLU A 104 4.24 4.15 -31.19
N PRO A 105 4.72 3.13 -30.47
CA PRO A 105 4.68 3.10 -29.02
C PRO A 105 5.29 4.37 -28.39
N LEU A 106 4.60 4.97 -27.44
CA LEU A 106 5.10 6.15 -26.74
C LEU A 106 5.99 5.73 -25.57
N ALA A 107 7.30 5.82 -25.74
CA ALA A 107 8.25 5.72 -24.63
C ALA A 107 8.06 6.92 -23.68
N ILE A 108 7.75 6.60 -22.42
CA ILE A 108 7.61 7.58 -21.33
C ILE A 108 8.86 7.56 -20.43
N VAL A 109 9.52 6.40 -20.36
CA VAL A 109 10.79 6.18 -19.67
C VAL A 109 11.61 5.25 -20.56
N ALA A 110 12.90 5.50 -20.71
CA ALA A 110 13.84 4.62 -21.39
C ALA A 110 15.07 4.42 -20.51
N ASP A 111 15.58 3.19 -20.48
CA ASP A 111 16.88 2.78 -19.95
C ASP A 111 17.20 3.38 -18.57
N TYR A 112 16.23 3.26 -17.65
CA TYR A 112 16.24 3.95 -16.36
C TYR A 112 16.66 3.05 -15.20
N ASP A 113 17.75 3.44 -14.53
CA ASP A 113 18.24 2.82 -13.30
C ASP A 113 17.75 3.56 -12.04
N LEU A 114 17.48 2.80 -10.98
CA LEU A 114 17.17 3.34 -9.65
C LEU A 114 17.48 2.32 -8.56
N THR A 115 18.41 2.67 -7.66
CA THR A 115 18.71 1.89 -6.46
C THR A 115 18.07 2.57 -5.24
N LEU A 116 17.06 1.93 -4.63
CA LEU A 116 16.41 2.41 -3.41
C LEU A 116 16.90 1.61 -2.20
N THR A 117 17.66 2.25 -1.34
CA THR A 117 18.20 1.65 -0.10
C THR A 117 17.17 1.66 1.04
N ARG A 118 17.36 0.78 2.03
CA ARG A 118 16.66 0.86 3.31
C ARG A 118 17.16 2.08 4.11
N GLY A 119 16.28 2.70 4.88
CA GLY A 119 16.64 3.83 5.74
C GLY A 119 16.59 5.21 5.09
N THR A 120 16.24 5.31 3.80
CA THR A 120 16.26 6.57 3.04
C THR A 120 14.90 7.00 2.51
N LEU A 121 14.74 8.31 2.35
CA LEU A 121 13.65 8.96 1.62
C LEU A 121 14.20 9.46 0.27
N HIS A 122 13.75 8.86 -0.82
CA HIS A 122 14.12 9.21 -2.19
C HIS A 122 12.96 9.93 -2.90
N CYS A 123 13.23 11.08 -3.52
CA CYS A 123 12.24 11.84 -4.28
C CYS A 123 12.48 11.74 -5.80
N LEU A 124 11.52 11.16 -6.52
CA LEU A 124 11.38 11.29 -7.97
C LEU A 124 10.75 12.66 -8.26
N ALA A 125 11.58 13.62 -8.64
CA ALA A 125 11.18 14.95 -9.05
C ALA A 125 10.98 15.02 -10.58
N GLY A 126 10.12 15.92 -11.06
CA GLY A 126 9.90 16.09 -12.51
C GLY A 126 8.55 16.74 -12.81
N ARG A 127 8.33 17.10 -14.08
CA ARG A 127 7.10 17.77 -14.54
C ARG A 127 5.89 16.83 -14.50
N SER A 128 4.69 17.38 -14.70
CA SER A 128 3.52 16.52 -14.96
C SER A 128 3.73 15.78 -16.29
N GLY A 129 3.44 14.48 -16.33
CA GLY A 129 3.68 13.62 -17.49
C GLY A 129 5.08 12.98 -17.59
N SER A 130 6.07 13.40 -16.79
CA SER A 130 7.47 12.93 -16.84
C SER A 130 7.69 11.50 -16.30
N GLY A 131 6.77 10.55 -16.52
CA GLY A 131 6.92 9.14 -16.14
C GLY A 131 6.89 8.78 -14.64
N LYS A 132 6.96 9.73 -13.70
CA LYS A 132 7.01 9.48 -12.23
C LYS A 132 6.07 8.36 -11.74
N THR A 133 4.77 8.49 -12.01
CA THR A 133 3.73 7.51 -11.63
C THR A 133 3.94 6.14 -12.29
N SER A 134 4.48 6.10 -13.50
CA SER A 134 4.79 4.87 -14.22
C SER A 134 5.97 4.13 -13.56
N ILE A 135 7.04 4.86 -13.21
CA ILE A 135 8.19 4.30 -12.48
C ILE A 135 7.75 3.76 -11.12
N LEU A 136 6.97 4.52 -10.34
CA LEU A 136 6.40 4.03 -9.08
C LEU A 136 5.57 2.75 -9.25
N ARG A 137 4.78 2.63 -10.33
CA ARG A 137 3.96 1.42 -10.59
C ARG A 137 4.79 0.21 -10.99
N VAL A 138 5.87 0.41 -11.75
CA VAL A 138 6.81 -0.66 -12.13
C VAL A 138 7.63 -1.10 -10.93
N ALA A 139 8.20 -0.16 -10.17
CA ALA A 139 8.92 -0.43 -8.92
C ALA A 139 8.03 -1.15 -7.88
N ALA A 140 6.75 -0.77 -7.78
CA ALA A 140 5.75 -1.41 -6.92
C ALA A 140 5.26 -2.76 -7.45
N GLY A 141 5.66 -3.21 -8.65
CA GLY A 141 5.18 -4.46 -9.25
C GLY A 141 3.67 -4.45 -9.48
N LEU A 142 3.10 -3.28 -9.82
CA LEU A 142 1.69 -3.09 -10.18
C LEU A 142 1.45 -3.16 -11.69
N VAL A 143 2.49 -2.91 -12.48
CA VAL A 143 2.54 -2.99 -13.95
C VAL A 143 3.94 -3.53 -14.30
N PRO A 144 4.10 -4.47 -15.25
CA PRO A 144 5.43 -4.88 -15.69
C PRO A 144 6.14 -3.75 -16.47
N PRO A 145 7.48 -3.72 -16.50
CA PRO A 145 8.21 -2.88 -17.46
C PRO A 145 8.00 -3.39 -18.90
N THR A 146 8.32 -2.56 -19.90
CA THR A 146 8.40 -2.99 -21.30
C THR A 146 9.69 -3.78 -21.56
N SER A 147 10.81 -3.33 -20.97
CA SER A 147 12.07 -4.07 -20.87
C SER A 147 12.86 -3.59 -19.64
N GLY A 148 13.92 -4.32 -19.28
CA GLY A 148 14.68 -4.08 -18.05
C GLY A 148 14.20 -4.91 -16.86
N GLN A 149 14.91 -4.81 -15.74
CA GLN A 149 14.71 -5.65 -14.56
C GLN A 149 14.19 -4.87 -13.36
N VAL A 150 13.32 -5.50 -12.57
CA VAL A 150 12.86 -5.00 -11.27
C VAL A 150 13.22 -6.04 -10.21
N ASN A 151 14.00 -5.64 -9.21
CA ASN A 151 14.45 -6.50 -8.12
C ASN A 151 13.92 -5.97 -6.78
N TRP A 152 13.47 -6.86 -5.90
CA TRP A 152 13.09 -6.58 -4.51
C TRP A 152 13.97 -7.39 -3.57
N GLU A 153 14.76 -6.72 -2.73
CA GLU A 153 15.70 -7.38 -1.77
C GLU A 153 16.62 -8.43 -2.45
N GLY A 154 17.10 -8.11 -3.65
CA GLY A 154 17.94 -9.01 -4.47
C GLY A 154 17.20 -10.11 -5.24
N LEU A 155 15.87 -10.20 -5.15
CA LEU A 155 15.06 -11.10 -5.97
C LEU A 155 14.46 -10.36 -7.17
N GLU A 156 14.80 -10.78 -8.38
CA GLU A 156 14.12 -10.34 -9.60
C GLU A 156 12.64 -10.74 -9.58
N ILE A 157 11.75 -9.78 -9.85
CA ILE A 157 10.30 -10.01 -9.99
C ILE A 157 9.81 -9.92 -11.44
N THR A 158 10.63 -9.41 -12.37
CA THR A 158 10.34 -9.45 -13.81
C THR A 158 10.15 -10.91 -14.27
N GLY A 159 9.13 -11.17 -15.09
CA GLY A 159 8.82 -12.51 -15.58
C GLY A 159 8.16 -13.47 -14.58
N LEU A 160 8.04 -13.12 -13.30
CA LEU A 160 7.28 -13.93 -12.33
C LEU A 160 5.77 -13.85 -12.60
N ALA A 161 5.04 -14.93 -12.30
CA ALA A 161 3.59 -14.95 -12.40
C ALA A 161 2.94 -13.95 -11.42
N ASP A 162 1.91 -13.21 -11.85
CA ASP A 162 1.28 -12.15 -11.05
C ASP A 162 0.78 -12.63 -9.68
N ASN A 163 0.32 -13.87 -9.54
CA ASN A 163 -0.08 -14.40 -8.23
C ASN A 163 1.10 -14.43 -7.22
N VAL A 164 2.33 -14.68 -7.68
CA VAL A 164 3.56 -14.63 -6.86
C VAL A 164 3.94 -13.19 -6.54
N ILE A 165 3.93 -12.30 -7.55
CA ILE A 165 4.21 -10.87 -7.37
C ILE A 165 3.19 -10.27 -6.39
N THR A 166 1.89 -10.47 -6.61
CA THR A 166 0.78 -10.03 -5.76
C THR A 166 0.87 -10.56 -4.33
N ALA A 167 1.32 -11.80 -4.13
CA ALA A 167 1.53 -12.36 -2.78
C ALA A 167 2.70 -11.70 -2.04
N LYS A 168 3.81 -11.41 -2.73
CA LYS A 168 4.96 -10.67 -2.18
C LYS A 168 4.62 -9.19 -1.93
N ARG A 169 4.04 -8.51 -2.93
CA ARG A 169 3.65 -7.10 -2.93
C ARG A 169 2.85 -6.73 -1.69
N ARG A 170 1.86 -7.55 -1.32
CA ARG A 170 1.01 -7.40 -0.12
C ARG A 170 1.81 -7.24 1.18
N LYS A 171 2.97 -7.89 1.30
CA LYS A 171 3.79 -7.93 2.53
C LYS A 171 5.00 -6.99 2.46
N HIS A 172 5.47 -6.68 1.26
CA HIS A 172 6.71 -5.95 1.04
C HIS A 172 6.50 -4.46 0.67
N ILE A 173 5.42 -4.12 -0.06
CA ILE A 173 5.14 -2.76 -0.57
C ILE A 173 3.88 -2.16 0.07
N GLY A 174 4.02 -0.99 0.69
CA GLY A 174 2.89 -0.09 1.01
C GLY A 174 2.75 0.99 -0.06
N TYR A 175 1.67 0.97 -0.84
CA TYR A 175 1.45 1.92 -1.93
C TYR A 175 0.36 2.95 -1.59
N LEU A 176 0.66 4.23 -1.73
CA LEU A 176 -0.26 5.37 -1.66
C LEU A 176 -0.40 6.02 -3.04
N ASP A 177 -1.63 6.10 -3.55
CA ASP A 177 -1.92 6.76 -4.82
C ASP A 177 -2.33 8.23 -4.64
N GLN A 178 -2.09 9.05 -5.67
CA GLN A 178 -2.39 10.50 -5.71
C GLN A 178 -3.82 10.85 -5.29
N ARG A 179 -4.78 9.94 -5.51
CA ARG A 179 -6.20 10.17 -5.20
C ARG A 179 -6.63 9.64 -3.83
N GLY A 180 -5.76 8.90 -3.12
CA GLY A 180 -6.07 8.22 -1.87
C GLY A 180 -7.30 7.32 -2.02
N ASN A 181 -7.35 6.47 -3.04
CA ASN A 181 -8.58 5.80 -3.47
C ASN A 181 -9.10 4.83 -2.38
N LEU A 182 -10.17 5.22 -1.69
CA LEU A 182 -10.89 4.41 -0.70
C LEU A 182 -12.12 3.74 -1.34
N LEU A 183 -12.50 2.56 -0.86
CA LEU A 183 -13.73 1.89 -1.29
C LEU A 183 -14.94 2.59 -0.65
N PRO A 184 -15.89 3.15 -1.43
CA PRO A 184 -16.97 3.98 -0.89
C PRO A 184 -17.94 3.26 0.07
N GLY A 185 -18.11 1.95 -0.11
CA GLY A 185 -19.01 1.13 0.71
C GLY A 185 -18.44 0.70 2.08
N LEU A 186 -17.23 1.13 2.43
CA LEU A 186 -16.54 0.77 3.67
C LEU A 186 -16.18 2.03 4.47
N THR A 187 -16.23 1.94 5.80
CA THR A 187 -15.73 3.02 6.68
C THR A 187 -14.22 3.21 6.54
N ALA A 188 -13.68 4.29 7.12
CA ALA A 188 -12.24 4.55 7.16
C ALA A 188 -11.46 3.40 7.82
N LEU A 189 -11.94 2.86 8.95
CA LEU A 189 -11.30 1.74 9.65
C LEU A 189 -11.34 0.44 8.82
N GLU A 190 -12.46 0.15 8.16
CA GLU A 190 -12.58 -1.02 7.26
C GLU A 190 -11.69 -0.88 6.02
N ASN A 191 -11.58 0.33 5.47
CA ASN A 191 -10.64 0.65 4.39
C ASN A 191 -9.19 0.41 4.81
N VAL A 192 -8.77 0.84 6.00
CA VAL A 192 -7.43 0.54 6.54
C VAL A 192 -7.21 -0.97 6.65
N LEU A 193 -8.23 -1.72 7.10
CA LEU A 193 -8.17 -3.16 7.32
C LEU A 193 -8.22 -4.04 6.05
N LEU A 194 -8.41 -3.46 4.86
CA LEU A 194 -8.46 -4.21 3.59
C LEU A 194 -7.27 -5.18 3.37
N PRO A 195 -6.00 -4.80 3.58
CA PRO A 195 -4.86 -5.70 3.36
C PRO A 195 -4.86 -6.94 4.27
N ALA A 196 -5.56 -6.89 5.40
CA ALA A 196 -5.64 -7.98 6.37
C ALA A 196 -6.70 -9.05 6.01
N LEU A 197 -7.57 -8.78 5.02
CA LEU A 197 -8.65 -9.70 4.65
C LEU A 197 -8.18 -11.05 4.07
N PRO A 198 -7.22 -11.11 3.10
CA PRO A 198 -6.81 -12.38 2.49
C PRO A 198 -6.21 -13.36 3.50
N ASP A 199 -5.36 -12.86 4.39
CA ASP A 199 -4.68 -13.63 5.43
C ASP A 199 -5.56 -13.76 6.72
N ARG A 200 -6.82 -13.27 6.68
CA ARG A 200 -7.85 -13.31 7.75
C ARG A 200 -7.46 -12.61 9.07
N GLN A 201 -6.49 -11.70 9.03
CA GLN A 201 -5.88 -11.03 10.19
C GLN A 201 -6.66 -9.82 10.73
N THR A 202 -7.83 -9.48 10.16
CA THR A 202 -8.61 -8.27 10.51
C THR A 202 -8.80 -8.06 12.01
N ARG A 203 -9.08 -9.12 12.80
CA ARG A 203 -9.25 -9.03 14.26
C ARG A 203 -7.94 -8.76 15.01
N GLN A 204 -6.82 -9.32 14.54
CA GLN A 204 -5.49 -9.12 15.11
C GLN A 204 -4.98 -7.69 14.86
N LEU A 205 -5.18 -7.20 13.63
CA LEU A 205 -4.69 -5.90 13.18
C LEU A 205 -5.64 -4.73 13.51
N ALA A 206 -6.84 -4.99 14.03
CA ALA A 206 -7.81 -3.96 14.43
C ALA A 206 -7.29 -2.96 15.48
N ARG A 207 -6.29 -3.33 16.31
CA ARG A 207 -5.63 -2.37 17.21
C ARG A 207 -4.75 -1.43 16.37
N ARG A 208 -3.71 -1.95 15.72
CA ARG A 208 -2.78 -1.20 14.83
C ARG A 208 -3.50 -0.31 13.81
N ALA A 209 -4.62 -0.76 13.25
CA ALA A 209 -5.43 0.04 12.33
C ALA A 209 -6.03 1.31 12.97
N ARG A 210 -6.39 1.27 14.26
CA ARG A 210 -6.81 2.47 15.02
C ARG A 210 -5.61 3.31 15.42
N ASP A 211 -4.54 2.67 15.90
CA ASP A 211 -3.31 3.35 16.32
C ASP A 211 -2.72 4.19 15.14
N LEU A 212 -2.73 3.64 13.92
CA LEU A 212 -2.33 4.35 12.69
C LEU A 212 -3.27 5.51 12.34
N LEU A 213 -4.59 5.34 12.51
CA LEU A 213 -5.56 6.43 12.31
C LEU A 213 -5.40 7.54 13.36
N GLU A 214 -4.93 7.22 14.57
CA GLU A 214 -4.64 8.18 15.64
C GLU A 214 -3.35 8.97 15.34
N GLN A 215 -2.26 8.28 14.98
CA GLN A 215 -1.00 8.89 14.53
C GLN A 215 -1.21 9.85 13.34
N LEU A 216 -2.14 9.52 12.44
CA LEU A 216 -2.51 10.33 11.28
C LEU A 216 -3.64 11.36 11.54
N GLY A 217 -4.02 11.59 12.80
CA GLY A 217 -4.98 12.63 13.17
C GLY A 217 -6.40 12.43 12.63
N VAL A 218 -6.79 11.18 12.35
CA VAL A 218 -8.08 10.80 11.74
C VAL A 218 -8.86 9.74 12.53
N ALA A 219 -8.45 9.43 13.78
CA ALA A 219 -9.15 8.47 14.64
C ALA A 219 -10.65 8.78 14.84
N GLY A 220 -11.01 10.07 15.02
CA GLY A 220 -12.40 10.54 15.10
C GLY A 220 -13.23 10.32 13.81
N ARG A 221 -12.57 9.98 12.70
CA ARG A 221 -13.19 9.61 11.42
C ARG A 221 -13.26 8.12 11.14
N SER A 222 -12.75 7.28 12.04
CA SER A 222 -12.69 5.81 11.88
C SER A 222 -13.99 5.16 11.38
N GLY A 223 -15.16 5.60 11.89
CA GLY A 223 -16.49 5.14 11.46
C GLY A 223 -17.17 5.93 10.33
N HIS A 224 -16.47 6.84 9.64
CA HIS A 224 -17.02 7.61 8.51
C HIS A 224 -16.74 6.89 7.18
N TYR A 225 -17.67 6.99 6.23
CA TYR A 225 -17.50 6.57 4.83
C TYR A 225 -16.75 7.67 4.04
N PRO A 226 -16.11 7.36 2.89
CA PRO A 226 -15.22 8.29 2.17
C PRO A 226 -15.89 9.56 1.60
N ASP A 227 -17.20 9.54 1.40
CA ASP A 227 -18.04 10.71 1.05
C ASP A 227 -18.10 11.75 2.18
N ARG A 228 -17.85 11.34 3.43
CA ARG A 228 -17.87 12.17 4.64
C ARG A 228 -16.48 12.56 5.14
N LEU A 229 -15.46 12.36 4.31
CA LEU A 229 -14.07 12.75 4.55
C LEU A 229 -13.68 13.87 3.60
N SER A 230 -12.92 14.85 4.10
CA SER A 230 -12.18 15.80 3.24
C SER A 230 -11.11 15.08 2.40
N GLY A 231 -10.52 15.79 1.42
CA GLY A 231 -9.43 15.25 0.58
C GLY A 231 -8.27 14.72 1.43
N GLY A 232 -7.75 15.55 2.34
CA GLY A 232 -6.66 15.16 3.23
C GLY A 232 -7.02 14.08 4.25
N GLU A 233 -8.26 14.04 4.75
CA GLU A 233 -8.70 12.92 5.59
C GLU A 233 -8.73 11.59 4.79
N ARG A 234 -9.18 11.60 3.52
CA ARG A 234 -9.09 10.41 2.64
C ARG A 234 -7.64 10.00 2.40
N GLN A 235 -6.76 10.95 2.07
CA GLN A 235 -5.35 10.67 1.77
C GLN A 235 -4.61 10.10 2.98
N ARG A 236 -4.88 10.62 4.19
CA ARG A 236 -4.35 10.06 5.45
C ARG A 236 -4.92 8.68 5.78
N VAL A 237 -6.22 8.43 5.59
CA VAL A 237 -6.82 7.08 5.74
C VAL A 237 -6.23 6.09 4.72
N ALA A 238 -5.97 6.53 3.48
CA ALA A 238 -5.30 5.71 2.46
C ALA A 238 -3.84 5.40 2.83
N PHE A 239 -3.14 6.30 3.52
CA PHE A 239 -1.78 6.04 3.99
C PHE A 239 -1.77 5.07 5.20
N ALA A 240 -2.70 5.21 6.15
CA ALA A 240 -2.89 4.24 7.22
C ALA A 240 -3.14 2.82 6.69
N ARG A 241 -3.87 2.68 5.57
CA ARG A 241 -4.05 1.41 4.85
C ARG A 241 -2.73 0.86 4.31
N ALA A 242 -1.90 1.69 3.66
CA ALA A 242 -0.60 1.28 3.12
C ALA A 242 0.37 0.80 4.23
N LEU A 243 0.34 1.43 5.41
CA LEU A 243 1.21 1.11 6.54
C LEU A 243 0.73 -0.05 7.41
N LEU A 244 -0.48 -0.59 7.20
CA LEU A 244 -1.08 -1.55 8.13
C LEU A 244 -0.22 -2.82 8.34
N LEU A 245 0.33 -3.39 7.27
CA LEU A 245 1.08 -4.64 7.31
C LEU A 245 2.57 -4.48 7.63
N ASN A 246 3.01 -3.26 7.98
CA ASN A 246 4.41 -2.90 8.23
C ASN A 246 5.36 -3.27 7.05
N PRO A 247 5.06 -2.82 5.83
CA PRO A 247 5.84 -3.14 4.63
C PRO A 247 7.28 -2.64 4.76
N ALA A 248 8.22 -3.32 4.10
CA ALA A 248 9.62 -2.88 4.05
C ALA A 248 9.81 -1.60 3.23
N VAL A 249 8.99 -1.42 2.20
CA VAL A 249 9.07 -0.30 1.24
C VAL A 249 7.74 0.45 1.21
N ILE A 250 7.84 1.78 1.19
CA ILE A 250 6.71 2.70 1.13
C ILE A 250 6.85 3.51 -0.17
N MET A 251 5.81 3.46 -1.00
CA MET A 251 5.75 4.18 -2.27
C MET A 251 4.57 5.14 -2.27
N ALA A 252 4.79 6.40 -2.64
CA ALA A 252 3.75 7.42 -2.63
C ALA A 252 3.78 8.31 -3.88
N ASP A 253 2.64 8.44 -4.56
CA ASP A 253 2.46 9.27 -5.75
C ASP A 253 1.76 10.58 -5.39
N GLU A 254 2.46 11.71 -5.52
CA GLU A 254 2.01 13.08 -5.15
C GLU A 254 1.29 13.17 -3.77
N PRO A 255 1.92 12.71 -2.67
CA PRO A 255 1.26 12.55 -1.37
C PRO A 255 0.77 13.83 -0.71
N THR A 256 1.29 15.01 -1.09
CA THR A 256 0.90 16.30 -0.51
C THR A 256 -0.08 17.10 -1.37
N ALA A 257 -0.33 16.69 -2.62
CA ALA A 257 -1.05 17.50 -3.62
C ALA A 257 -2.55 17.76 -3.34
N SER A 258 -3.15 17.13 -2.32
CA SER A 258 -4.53 17.43 -1.89
C SER A 258 -4.63 17.96 -0.44
N LEU A 259 -3.50 18.36 0.14
CA LEU A 259 -3.36 18.75 1.54
C LEU A 259 -3.17 20.26 1.70
N ASP A 260 -3.62 20.79 2.85
CA ASP A 260 -3.14 22.09 3.33
C ASP A 260 -1.67 21.98 3.78
N ARG A 261 -0.98 23.13 3.92
CA ARG A 261 0.43 23.23 4.32
C ARG A 261 0.75 22.42 5.57
N ALA A 262 -0.06 22.52 6.63
CA ALA A 262 0.21 21.86 7.91
C ALA A 262 -0.03 20.33 7.84
N SER A 263 -1.05 19.90 7.09
CA SER A 263 -1.27 18.49 6.75
C SER A 263 -0.13 17.90 5.91
N ALA A 264 0.38 18.65 4.93
CA ALA A 264 1.53 18.26 4.11
C ALA A 264 2.81 18.14 4.95
N ASP A 265 3.10 19.15 5.77
CA ASP A 265 4.21 19.15 6.73
C ASP A 265 4.18 17.95 7.69
N ALA A 266 3.00 17.60 8.20
CA ALA A 266 2.84 16.43 9.08
C ALA A 266 3.11 15.12 8.33
N LEU A 267 2.68 15.02 7.07
CA LEU A 267 2.90 13.85 6.23
C LEU A 267 4.37 13.67 5.82
N ILE A 268 5.04 14.76 5.43
CA ILE A 268 6.48 14.77 5.11
C ILE A 268 7.30 14.33 6.33
N ARG A 269 7.00 14.89 7.53
CA ARG A 269 7.65 14.44 8.78
C ARG A 269 7.44 12.95 9.05
N MET A 270 6.25 12.42 8.82
CA MET A 270 6.02 10.99 9.05
C MET A 270 6.72 10.10 8.01
N LEU A 271 6.80 10.52 6.74
CA LEU A 271 7.61 9.84 5.72
C LEU A 271 9.11 9.82 6.10
N ARG A 272 9.64 10.95 6.59
CA ARG A 272 11.01 11.07 7.14
C ARG A 272 11.21 10.10 8.31
N THR A 273 10.34 10.11 9.32
CA THR A 273 10.41 9.17 10.46
C THR A 273 10.31 7.70 10.05
N LEU A 274 9.59 7.38 8.96
CA LEU A 274 9.53 6.02 8.43
C LEU A 274 10.87 5.62 7.78
N ALA A 275 11.51 6.51 7.02
CA ALA A 275 12.88 6.30 6.57
C ALA A 275 13.85 6.13 7.76
N ASP A 276 13.82 7.04 8.73
CA ASP A 276 14.68 7.01 9.93
C ASP A 276 14.52 5.74 10.79
N THR A 277 13.40 5.03 10.65
CA THR A 277 13.13 3.74 11.32
C THR A 277 13.42 2.51 10.45
N GLY A 278 14.14 2.68 9.33
CA GLY A 278 14.66 1.59 8.49
C GLY A 278 13.76 1.15 7.33
N HIS A 279 12.66 1.86 7.06
CA HIS A 279 11.87 1.65 5.85
C HIS A 279 12.61 2.24 4.65
N ALA A 280 12.39 1.69 3.46
CA ALA A 280 12.76 2.36 2.20
C ALA A 280 11.58 3.21 1.73
N VAL A 281 11.76 4.51 1.48
CA VAL A 281 10.66 5.42 1.15
C VAL A 281 10.93 6.07 -0.21
N LEU A 282 10.05 5.82 -1.20
CA LEU A 282 10.15 6.37 -2.55
C LEU A 282 8.91 7.21 -2.87
N VAL A 283 9.11 8.48 -3.18
CA VAL A 283 8.01 9.43 -3.41
C VAL A 283 8.15 10.06 -4.79
N ALA A 284 7.06 10.13 -5.56
CA ALA A 284 6.95 11.04 -6.69
C ALA A 284 6.35 12.36 -6.22
N SER A 285 7.05 13.48 -6.39
CA SER A 285 6.43 14.79 -6.20
C SER A 285 7.11 15.95 -6.92
N HIS A 286 6.42 17.09 -6.95
CA HIS A 286 6.93 18.42 -7.30
C HIS A 286 6.88 19.40 -6.11
N ASP A 287 6.47 18.95 -4.91
CA ASP A 287 6.49 19.74 -3.68
C ASP A 287 7.93 19.96 -3.20
N ALA A 288 8.38 21.23 -3.21
CA ALA A 288 9.73 21.62 -2.79
C ALA A 288 10.07 21.12 -1.38
N HIS A 289 9.13 21.17 -0.43
CA HIS A 289 9.40 20.75 0.94
C HIS A 289 9.55 19.23 1.10
N LEU A 290 9.05 18.45 0.13
CA LEU A 290 9.26 17.01 0.09
C LEU A 290 10.60 16.69 -0.59
N ILE A 291 10.94 17.43 -1.65
CA ILE A 291 12.24 17.36 -2.34
C ILE A 291 13.40 17.75 -1.40
N ASP A 292 13.20 18.74 -0.52
CA ASP A 292 14.18 19.21 0.46
C ASP A 292 14.30 18.31 1.71
N ALA A 293 13.30 17.44 1.95
CA ALA A 293 13.30 16.46 3.05
C ALA A 293 13.87 15.08 2.65
N ALA A 294 14.26 14.91 1.39
CA ALA A 294 14.76 13.67 0.82
C ALA A 294 16.29 13.55 0.95
N ASP A 295 16.78 12.34 1.26
CA ASP A 295 18.22 12.04 1.28
C ASP A 295 18.82 12.00 -0.14
N ALA A 296 17.99 11.63 -1.11
CA ALA A 296 18.34 11.54 -2.52
C ALA A 296 17.17 11.99 -3.40
N ARG A 297 17.50 12.53 -4.58
CA ARG A 297 16.49 12.90 -5.59
C ARG A 297 16.96 12.58 -7.00
N THR A 298 16.04 12.12 -7.84
CA THR A 298 16.26 11.93 -9.28
C THR A 298 15.30 12.84 -10.03
N HIS A 299 15.78 13.56 -11.04
CA HIS A 299 14.94 14.40 -11.90
C HIS A 299 14.61 13.65 -13.20
N LEU A 300 13.32 13.61 -13.53
CA LEU A 300 12.80 13.15 -14.81
C LEU A 300 12.43 14.37 -15.67
N ALA A 301 12.75 14.31 -16.96
CA ALA A 301 12.61 15.42 -17.91
C ALA A 301 11.15 15.84 -18.17
#